data_AF-A0A935T3M1-F1
#
_entry.id   AF-A0A935T3M1-F1
#
_cell.length_a   1.000
_cell.length_b   1.000
_cell.length_c   1.000
_cell.angle_alpha   90.00
_cell.angle_beta   90.00
_cell.angle_gamma   90.00
#
_symmetry.space_group_name_H-M   'P 1'
#
loop_
_entity.id
_entity.type
_entity.pdbx_description
1 polymer ?
#
loop_
_entity_poly.entity_id
_entity_poly.type
_entity_poly.pdbx_seq_one_letter_code
_entity_poly.pdbx_strand_id
1 'polypeptide(L)'
;MSRRLLDPSGYEGRALGPLAGLSAGAGEGATAMRYAVYGDLGSRDAIALVLGLDAMGLDFDFVAETPALSLALASRAGRDAGPYLRTPEGFVLGELAAILDHLERMHPDRPWRPTTPVRRICGRLLEDWIELWLPLWPERSAAIVEGLAAHLARSGFLLGRKPWRADAALAAWLEADVLVDPALRAHVEARAPGLIAFGTRVRAAVRGGGRGDAGGEKREVAAPRPGAQSVRSAAPADDDAIPLSLLAVLGELAHDYHGYLEANRAALAEGEERVELDLGFGPMVLPAWPEHEARRAAIGREIAGLPAATRRAVRQMLEPLGAWRALALPQAGGELELGDPRSL
;
A
#
# COMPACT_ATOMS: atom_id res chain seq x y z
N MET A 1 5.01 -28.45 2.82
CA MET A 1 5.87 -27.79 1.81
C MET A 1 5.18 -26.49 1.40
N SER A 2 5.61 -25.37 1.99
CA SER A 2 4.99 -24.05 1.78
C SER A 2 5.55 -23.43 0.51
N ARG A 3 4.74 -23.24 -0.53
CA ARG A 3 5.09 -22.34 -1.65
C ARG A 3 5.08 -20.92 -1.09
N ARG A 4 6.20 -20.19 -1.16
CA ARG A 4 6.19 -18.73 -0.97
C ARG A 4 5.17 -18.12 -1.93
N LEU A 5 4.52 -17.04 -1.51
CA LEU A 5 3.57 -16.31 -2.34
C LEU A 5 4.15 -16.01 -3.74
N LEU A 6 5.42 -15.65 -3.78
CA LEU A 6 6.23 -15.39 -4.97
C LEU A 6 7.23 -16.53 -5.18
N ASP A 7 6.97 -17.40 -6.16
CA ASP A 7 8.00 -18.25 -6.74
C ASP A 7 8.78 -17.40 -7.77
N PRO A 8 10.09 -17.19 -7.62
CA PRO A 8 10.89 -16.43 -8.58
C PRO A 8 10.72 -16.96 -10.01
N SER A 9 10.56 -18.28 -10.16
CA SER A 9 10.38 -18.92 -11.48
C SER A 9 9.11 -18.49 -12.20
N GLY A 10 8.11 -17.97 -11.48
CA GLY A 10 6.89 -17.37 -12.07
C GLY A 10 7.11 -16.00 -12.71
N TYR A 11 8.27 -15.37 -12.48
CA TYR A 11 8.68 -14.08 -13.05
C TYR A 11 10.01 -14.16 -13.82
N GLU A 12 10.64 -15.35 -13.87
CA GLU A 12 11.84 -15.58 -14.65
C GLU A 12 11.50 -15.62 -16.15
N GLY A 13 11.65 -14.46 -16.80
CA GLY A 13 11.42 -14.29 -18.22
C GLY A 13 12.41 -13.32 -18.84
N ARG A 14 13.55 -13.86 -19.29
CA ARG A 14 14.63 -13.23 -20.09
C ARG A 14 15.47 -12.19 -19.34
N ALA A 15 16.71 -12.59 -19.06
CA ALA A 15 17.79 -11.72 -18.63
C ALA A 15 17.94 -10.51 -19.57
N LEU A 16 17.48 -9.34 -19.13
CA LEU A 16 18.03 -8.09 -19.60
C LEU A 16 19.45 -8.02 -19.02
N GLY A 17 20.46 -7.98 -19.88
CA GLY A 17 21.85 -7.87 -19.45
C GLY A 17 22.04 -6.65 -18.52
N PRO A 18 22.98 -6.69 -17.56
CA PRO A 18 22.89 -5.89 -16.33
C PRO A 18 22.77 -4.39 -16.50
N LEU A 19 23.16 -3.79 -17.64
CA LEU A 19 23.19 -2.34 -17.83
C LEU A 19 22.96 -1.89 -19.29
N ALA A 20 22.54 -2.78 -20.20
CA ALA A 20 22.56 -2.50 -21.65
C ALA A 20 21.56 -1.42 -22.12
N GLY A 21 20.57 -1.06 -21.29
CA GLY A 21 19.56 -0.04 -21.60
C GLY A 21 19.75 1.30 -20.88
N LEU A 22 20.85 1.48 -20.14
CA LEU A 22 21.11 2.69 -19.34
C LEU A 22 22.01 3.71 -20.05
N SER A 23 22.42 3.45 -21.29
CA SER A 23 23.06 4.46 -22.14
C SER A 23 22.00 5.24 -22.91
N ALA A 24 22.02 6.57 -22.78
CA ALA A 24 21.28 7.46 -23.68
C ALA A 24 21.74 7.19 -25.13
N GLY A 25 20.88 6.53 -25.91
CA GLY A 25 21.16 6.20 -27.30
C GLY A 25 19.90 5.72 -27.99
N ALA A 26 19.31 6.60 -28.80
CA ALA A 26 18.23 6.26 -29.70
C ALA A 26 18.70 5.15 -30.67
N GLY A 27 18.02 4.01 -30.63
CA GLY A 27 18.22 2.90 -31.56
C GLY A 27 16.87 2.23 -31.81
N GLU A 28 16.41 2.31 -33.06
CA GLU A 28 15.11 1.83 -33.53
C GLU A 28 14.94 0.32 -33.35
N GLY A 29 13.87 -0.03 -32.66
CA GLY A 29 13.35 -1.38 -32.51
C GLY A 29 12.26 -1.35 -31.45
N ALA A 30 10.99 -1.39 -31.85
CA ALA A 30 9.83 -1.28 -30.97
C ALA A 30 9.68 -2.49 -30.04
N THR A 31 10.58 -2.67 -29.08
CA THR A 31 10.30 -3.39 -27.84
C THR A 31 9.43 -2.47 -26.99
N ALA A 32 8.16 -2.83 -26.80
CA ALA A 32 7.29 -2.16 -25.85
C ALA A 32 8.03 -2.04 -24.52
N MET A 33 8.40 -0.82 -24.12
CA MET A 33 9.23 -0.61 -22.93
C MET A 33 8.41 -0.97 -21.70
N ARG A 34 8.87 -2.01 -20.97
CA ARG A 34 8.23 -2.55 -19.77
C ARG A 34 8.85 -1.96 -18.51
N TYR A 35 8.09 -1.98 -17.41
CA TYR A 35 8.64 -1.71 -16.09
C TYR A 35 9.67 -2.78 -15.74
N ALA A 36 10.67 -2.41 -14.92
CA ALA A 36 11.56 -3.39 -14.30
C ALA A 36 11.61 -3.16 -12.79
N VAL A 37 11.38 -4.23 -12.02
CA VAL A 37 11.47 -4.22 -10.57
C VAL A 37 12.80 -4.84 -10.16
N TYR A 38 13.54 -4.12 -9.35
CA TYR A 38 14.77 -4.57 -8.73
C TYR A 38 14.52 -4.70 -7.22
N GLY A 39 14.83 -5.86 -6.66
CA GLY A 39 14.68 -6.10 -5.23
C GLY A 39 14.90 -7.56 -4.84
N ASP A 40 14.50 -7.86 -3.61
CA ASP A 40 14.40 -9.22 -3.08
C ASP A 40 12.92 -9.55 -2.83
N LEU A 41 12.39 -10.61 -3.44
CA LEU A 41 11.02 -11.07 -3.21
C LEU A 41 10.78 -11.65 -1.80
N GLY A 42 11.81 -11.69 -0.96
CA GLY A 42 11.69 -11.88 0.48
C GLY A 42 11.36 -10.59 1.26
N SER A 43 11.59 -9.41 0.68
CA SER A 43 11.33 -8.14 1.36
C SER A 43 9.87 -7.71 1.21
N ARG A 44 9.33 -7.11 2.27
CA ARG A 44 7.97 -6.59 2.30
C ARG A 44 7.72 -5.63 1.14
N ASP A 45 8.62 -4.68 0.94
CA ASP A 45 8.41 -3.60 -0.01
C ASP A 45 8.39 -4.10 -1.46
N ALA A 46 9.26 -5.07 -1.79
CA ALA A 46 9.25 -5.68 -3.12
C ALA A 46 7.98 -6.51 -3.37
N ILE A 47 7.52 -7.25 -2.36
CA ILE A 47 6.24 -7.99 -2.43
C ILE A 47 5.07 -7.02 -2.70
N ALA A 48 5.00 -5.93 -1.94
CA ALA A 48 3.95 -4.92 -2.08
C ALA A 48 3.97 -4.25 -3.48
N LEU A 49 5.15 -3.89 -3.97
CA LEU A 49 5.33 -3.31 -5.31
C LEU A 49 4.85 -4.26 -6.41
N VAL A 50 5.27 -5.54 -6.36
CA VAL A 50 4.86 -6.56 -7.33
C VAL A 50 3.35 -6.78 -7.32
N LEU A 51 2.73 -6.85 -6.13
CA LEU A 51 1.28 -6.95 -6.02
C LEU A 51 0.56 -5.73 -6.60
N GLY A 52 1.15 -4.54 -6.48
CA GLY A 52 0.63 -3.31 -7.07
C GLY A 52 0.66 -3.30 -8.59
N LEU A 53 1.79 -3.68 -9.18
CA LEU A 53 1.92 -3.82 -10.64
C LEU A 53 0.93 -4.87 -11.17
N ASP A 54 0.81 -6.02 -10.50
CA ASP A 54 -0.18 -7.06 -10.84
C ASP A 54 -1.62 -6.52 -10.73
N ALA A 55 -1.95 -5.75 -9.69
CA ALA A 55 -3.29 -5.16 -9.50
C ALA A 55 -3.65 -4.10 -10.54
N MET A 56 -2.66 -3.34 -10.99
CA MET A 56 -2.81 -2.41 -12.10
C MET A 56 -2.68 -3.09 -13.47
N GLY A 57 -2.47 -4.41 -13.54
CA GLY A 57 -2.30 -5.13 -14.80
C GLY A 57 -1.14 -4.60 -15.65
N LEU A 58 -0.05 -4.17 -15.01
CA LEU A 58 1.13 -3.61 -15.65
C LEU A 58 2.16 -4.71 -15.88
N ASP A 59 2.67 -4.80 -17.10
CA ASP A 59 3.75 -5.72 -17.43
C ASP A 59 5.07 -5.22 -16.82
N PHE A 60 5.80 -6.12 -16.17
CA PHE A 60 7.12 -5.83 -15.64
C PHE A 60 8.04 -7.05 -15.70
N ASP A 61 9.34 -6.79 -15.73
CA ASP A 61 10.38 -7.79 -15.53
C ASP A 61 10.91 -7.69 -14.10
N PHE A 62 11.05 -8.83 -13.42
CA PHE A 62 11.68 -8.87 -12.09
C PHE A 62 13.16 -9.21 -12.23
N VAL A 63 14.02 -8.39 -11.64
CA VAL A 63 15.48 -8.55 -11.68
C VAL A 63 15.99 -8.67 -10.26
N ALA A 64 16.49 -9.85 -9.90
CA ALA A 64 17.13 -10.07 -8.61
C ALA A 64 18.36 -9.15 -8.48
N GLU A 65 18.47 -8.46 -7.34
CA GLU A 65 19.57 -7.54 -7.11
C GLU A 65 20.90 -8.28 -6.91
N THR A 66 21.97 -7.67 -7.45
CA THR A 66 23.36 -7.98 -7.08
C THR A 66 23.93 -6.76 -6.36
N PRO A 67 24.96 -6.90 -5.50
CA PRO A 67 25.53 -5.76 -4.78
C PRO A 67 25.98 -4.60 -5.70
N ALA A 68 26.55 -4.92 -6.86
CA ALA A 68 26.97 -3.92 -7.84
C ALA A 68 25.77 -3.19 -8.49
N LEU A 69 24.70 -3.93 -8.77
CA LEU A 69 23.47 -3.36 -9.33
C LEU A 69 22.75 -2.48 -8.30
N SER A 70 22.67 -2.94 -7.06
CA SER A 70 22.04 -2.21 -5.95
C SER A 70 22.74 -0.87 -5.73
N LEU A 71 24.09 -0.84 -5.72
CA LEU A 71 24.85 0.42 -5.62
C LEU A 71 24.58 1.39 -6.80
N ALA A 72 24.49 0.86 -8.03
CA ALA A 72 24.21 1.68 -9.21
C ALA A 72 22.77 2.23 -9.21
N LEU A 73 21.81 1.47 -8.68
CA LEU A 73 20.42 1.89 -8.53
C LEU A 73 20.28 2.90 -7.39
N ALA A 74 20.94 2.67 -6.27
CA ALA A 74 20.96 3.58 -5.12
C ALA A 74 21.44 4.98 -5.52
N SER A 75 22.54 5.04 -6.29
CA SER A 75 23.07 6.30 -6.81
C SER A 75 22.11 7.05 -7.75
N ARG A 76 21.16 6.36 -8.39
CA ARG A 76 20.18 6.94 -9.32
C ARG A 76 18.82 7.22 -8.70
N ALA A 77 18.54 6.61 -7.56
CA ALA A 77 17.26 6.72 -6.87
C ALA A 77 17.37 7.60 -5.63
N GLY A 78 18.58 8.01 -5.25
CA GLY A 78 18.85 8.78 -4.03
C GLY A 78 18.57 8.01 -2.73
N ARG A 79 18.51 6.67 -2.78
CA ARG A 79 18.25 5.82 -1.60
C ARG A 79 19.11 4.57 -1.58
N ASP A 80 19.65 4.26 -0.40
CA ASP A 80 20.61 3.17 -0.20
C ASP A 80 20.00 1.76 -0.27
N ALA A 81 18.68 1.64 -0.27
CA ALA A 81 17.97 0.36 -0.32
C ALA A 81 16.75 0.44 -1.24
N GLY A 82 16.49 -0.68 -1.93
CA GLY A 82 15.32 -0.90 -2.77
C GLY A 82 14.08 -1.31 -1.97
N PRO A 83 12.98 -1.66 -2.67
CA PRO A 83 12.95 -1.98 -4.10
C PRO A 83 13.10 -0.76 -4.99
N TYR A 84 13.68 -0.98 -6.16
CA TYR A 84 13.74 0.03 -7.22
C TYR A 84 12.79 -0.32 -8.35
N LEU A 85 12.12 0.69 -8.90
CA LEU A 85 11.31 0.58 -10.10
C LEU A 85 11.96 1.40 -11.21
N ARG A 86 12.29 0.75 -12.33
CA ARG A 86 12.59 1.45 -13.58
C ARG A 86 11.33 1.59 -14.42
N THR A 87 11.00 2.82 -14.80
CA THR A 87 9.85 3.08 -15.69
C THR A 87 10.19 2.76 -17.15
N PRO A 88 9.18 2.61 -18.03
CA PRO A 88 9.41 2.49 -19.47
C PRO A 88 10.27 3.61 -20.06
N GLU A 89 10.16 4.82 -19.51
CA GLU A 89 10.92 6.00 -19.93
C GLU A 89 12.37 6.01 -19.42
N GLY A 90 12.74 5.05 -18.57
CA GLY A 90 14.11 4.89 -18.06
C GLY A 90 14.39 5.58 -16.73
N PHE A 91 13.40 6.23 -16.10
CA PHE A 91 13.56 6.77 -14.74
C PHE A 91 13.67 5.65 -13.72
N VAL A 92 14.49 5.84 -12.68
CA VAL A 92 14.61 4.90 -11.56
C VAL A 92 14.04 5.57 -10.32
N LEU A 93 13.12 4.87 -9.65
CA LEU A 93 12.47 5.30 -8.43
C LEU A 93 12.83 4.29 -7.32
N GLY A 94 13.06 4.74 -6.08
CA GLY A 94 13.54 3.86 -4.99
C GLY A 94 12.79 3.96 -3.66
N GLU A 95 11.72 4.76 -3.57
CA GLU A 95 10.90 4.84 -2.36
C GLU A 95 9.52 4.25 -2.66
N LEU A 96 9.13 3.19 -1.94
CA LEU A 96 7.92 2.41 -2.24
C LEU A 96 6.67 3.29 -2.30
N ALA A 97 6.48 4.18 -1.32
CA ALA A 97 5.28 5.00 -1.23
C ALA A 97 5.15 5.92 -2.44
N ALA A 98 6.24 6.59 -2.81
CA ALA A 98 6.37 7.48 -3.95
C ALA A 98 6.26 6.71 -5.27
N ILE A 99 6.82 5.49 -5.36
CA ILE A 99 6.68 4.61 -6.52
C ILE A 99 5.20 4.31 -6.76
N LEU A 100 4.51 3.82 -5.75
CA LEU A 100 3.11 3.43 -5.88
C LEU A 100 2.21 4.65 -6.15
N ASP A 101 2.49 5.79 -5.54
CA ASP A 101 1.80 7.05 -5.83
C ASP A 101 2.08 7.55 -7.27
N HIS A 102 3.30 7.38 -7.78
CA HIS A 102 3.64 7.66 -9.17
C HIS A 102 2.85 6.76 -10.11
N LEU A 103 2.80 5.45 -9.85
CA LEU A 103 2.04 4.50 -10.66
C LEU A 103 0.55 4.83 -10.69
N GLU A 104 -0.07 5.17 -9.56
CA GLU A 104 -1.48 5.58 -9.53
C GLU A 104 -1.75 6.86 -10.35
N ARG A 105 -0.82 7.82 -10.34
CA ARG A 105 -0.94 9.04 -11.16
C ARG A 105 -0.80 8.76 -12.65
N MET A 106 0.08 7.84 -13.02
CA MET A 106 0.31 7.48 -14.42
C MET A 106 -0.78 6.58 -14.99
N HIS A 107 -1.50 5.84 -14.13
CA HIS A 107 -2.55 4.88 -14.52
C HIS A 107 -3.89 5.17 -13.83
N PRO A 108 -4.50 6.37 -14.01
CA PRO A 108 -5.71 6.77 -13.29
C PRO A 108 -6.93 5.90 -13.60
N ASP A 109 -6.96 5.25 -14.78
CA ASP A 109 -8.02 4.34 -15.20
C ASP A 109 -7.96 2.97 -14.50
N ARG A 110 -6.90 2.70 -13.73
CA ARG A 110 -6.66 1.43 -13.02
C ARG A 110 -6.47 1.68 -11.51
N PRO A 111 -7.47 2.25 -10.82
CA PRO A 111 -7.32 2.66 -9.43
C PRO A 111 -7.09 1.45 -8.51
N TRP A 112 -6.02 1.55 -7.71
CA TRP A 112 -5.64 0.54 -6.72
C TRP A 112 -5.80 1.02 -5.27
N ARG A 113 -6.13 2.30 -5.09
CA ARG A 113 -6.82 2.81 -3.90
C ARG A 113 -8.30 3.06 -4.17
N PRO A 114 -9.14 3.05 -3.11
CA PRO A 114 -10.50 3.57 -3.22
C PRO A 114 -10.50 5.00 -3.74
N THR A 115 -11.48 5.32 -4.58
CA THR A 115 -11.68 6.68 -5.12
C THR A 115 -12.66 7.49 -4.29
N THR A 116 -13.48 6.83 -3.46
CA THR A 116 -14.44 7.50 -2.60
C THR A 116 -13.73 8.04 -1.34
N PRO A 117 -14.01 9.28 -0.90
CA PRO A 117 -13.15 9.99 0.05
C PRO A 117 -12.98 9.31 1.41
N VAL A 118 -14.05 8.80 2.04
CA VAL A 118 -13.94 8.15 3.35
C VAL A 118 -13.14 6.86 3.26
N ARG A 119 -13.46 5.97 2.31
CA ARG A 119 -12.69 4.73 2.12
C ARG A 119 -11.25 5.01 1.73
N ARG A 120 -11.00 6.03 0.91
CA ARG A 120 -9.65 6.41 0.48
C ARG A 120 -8.80 6.83 1.67
N ILE A 121 -9.32 7.71 2.53
CA ILE A 121 -8.60 8.12 3.74
C ILE A 121 -8.40 6.94 4.68
N CYS A 122 -9.42 6.11 4.94
CA CYS A 122 -9.25 4.90 5.76
C CYS A 122 -8.20 3.94 5.18
N GLY A 123 -8.16 3.78 3.85
CA GLY A 123 -7.14 2.99 3.16
C GLY A 123 -5.73 3.53 3.39
N ARG A 124 -5.53 4.85 3.28
CA ARG A 124 -4.24 5.48 3.56
C ARG A 124 -3.80 5.30 5.02
N LEU A 125 -4.72 5.39 5.98
CA LEU A 125 -4.40 5.12 7.39
C LEU A 125 -3.92 3.68 7.61
N LEU A 126 -4.60 2.72 6.99
CA LEU A 126 -4.21 1.32 7.05
C LEU A 126 -2.85 1.08 6.39
N GLU A 127 -2.58 1.69 5.23
CA GLU A 127 -1.28 1.62 4.57
C GLU A 127 -0.16 2.13 5.50
N ASP A 128 -0.30 3.34 6.05
CA ASP A 128 0.68 3.93 6.97
C ASP A 128 0.90 3.06 8.21
N TRP A 129 -0.19 2.58 8.82
CA TRP A 129 -0.13 1.73 10.01
C TRP A 129 0.57 0.40 9.74
N ILE A 130 0.26 -0.27 8.62
CA ILE A 130 0.86 -1.55 8.26
C ILE A 130 2.34 -1.38 7.89
N GLU A 131 2.68 -0.33 7.13
CA GLU A 131 4.05 -0.13 6.64
C GLU A 131 5.00 0.39 7.73
N LEU A 132 4.53 1.31 8.57
CA LEU A 132 5.39 2.08 9.47
C LEU A 132 5.26 1.70 10.94
N TRP A 133 4.14 1.11 11.36
CA TRP A 133 3.85 0.92 12.78
C TRP A 133 3.78 -0.54 13.21
N LEU A 134 2.94 -1.33 12.53
CA LEU A 134 2.71 -2.73 12.80
C LEU A 134 4.01 -3.58 12.90
N PRO A 135 5.06 -3.33 12.08
CA PRO A 135 6.31 -4.09 12.16
C PRO A 135 7.13 -3.83 13.43
N LEU A 136 6.93 -2.68 14.07
CA LEU A 136 7.66 -2.29 15.28
C LEU A 136 7.13 -2.97 16.54
N TRP A 137 6.00 -3.68 16.47
CA TRP A 137 5.19 -4.02 17.64
C TRP A 137 4.91 -5.52 17.82
N PRO A 138 5.92 -6.35 18.15
CA PRO A 138 5.71 -7.80 18.30
C PRO A 138 4.81 -8.16 19.50
N GLU A 139 4.75 -7.35 20.56
CA GLU A 139 4.01 -7.71 21.79
C GLU A 139 2.48 -7.66 21.64
N ARG A 140 1.94 -6.76 20.78
CA ARG A 140 0.49 -6.72 20.42
C ARG A 140 0.14 -7.54 19.19
N SER A 141 1.14 -8.05 18.47
CA SER A 141 0.95 -8.69 17.16
C SER A 141 -0.13 -9.77 17.20
N ALA A 142 -0.19 -10.57 18.27
CA ALA A 142 -1.19 -11.63 18.46
C ALA A 142 -2.65 -11.13 18.41
N ALA A 143 -3.02 -10.16 19.27
CA ALA A 143 -4.39 -9.63 19.32
C ALA A 143 -4.78 -8.90 18.03
N ILE A 144 -3.82 -8.19 17.43
CA ILE A 144 -4.02 -7.50 16.15
C ILE A 144 -4.27 -8.53 15.03
N VAL A 145 -3.46 -9.59 14.97
CA VAL A 145 -3.60 -10.69 14.00
C VAL A 145 -4.96 -11.38 14.16
N GLU A 146 -5.41 -11.65 15.40
CA GLU A 146 -6.74 -12.22 15.66
C GLU A 146 -7.87 -11.27 15.20
N GLY A 147 -7.77 -9.97 15.49
CA GLY A 147 -8.72 -8.95 15.05
C GLY A 147 -8.80 -8.79 13.53
N LEU A 148 -7.64 -8.76 12.87
CA LEU A 148 -7.53 -8.75 11.41
C LEU A 148 -8.13 -10.01 10.80
N ALA A 149 -7.86 -11.19 11.38
CA ALA A 149 -8.42 -12.44 10.91
C ALA A 149 -9.95 -12.47 11.01
N ALA A 150 -10.51 -12.03 12.14
CA ALA A 150 -11.95 -11.94 12.34
C ALA A 150 -12.60 -10.97 11.33
N HIS A 151 -11.96 -9.83 11.08
CA HIS A 151 -12.41 -8.87 10.07
C HIS A 151 -12.38 -9.48 8.66
N LEU A 152 -11.26 -10.07 8.25
CA LEU A 152 -11.06 -10.60 6.90
C LEU A 152 -11.92 -11.84 6.62
N ALA A 153 -12.25 -12.63 7.65
CA ALA A 153 -13.22 -13.71 7.53
C ALA A 153 -14.63 -13.21 7.15
N ARG A 154 -14.99 -12.00 7.59
CA ARG A 154 -16.32 -11.40 7.33
C ARG A 154 -16.36 -10.59 6.05
N SER A 155 -15.30 -9.83 5.76
CA SER A 155 -15.30 -8.84 4.68
C SER A 155 -14.62 -9.34 3.41
N GLY A 156 -13.72 -10.32 3.52
CA GLY A 156 -12.83 -10.77 2.46
C GLY A 156 -11.50 -10.00 2.45
N PHE A 157 -11.58 -8.67 2.37
CA PHE A 157 -10.46 -7.73 2.35
C PHE A 157 -10.72 -6.55 3.30
N LEU A 158 -9.70 -5.74 3.59
CA LEU A 158 -9.73 -4.68 4.61
C LEU A 158 -10.86 -3.68 4.38
N LEU A 159 -11.08 -3.25 3.14
CA LEU A 159 -12.12 -2.27 2.79
C LEU A 159 -13.32 -2.91 2.07
N GLY A 160 -13.55 -4.22 2.28
CA GLY A 160 -14.71 -4.93 1.73
C GLY A 160 -14.32 -6.09 0.81
N ARG A 161 -15.07 -6.26 -0.29
CA ARG A 161 -14.97 -7.46 -1.15
C ARG A 161 -13.87 -7.41 -2.21
N LYS A 162 -13.24 -6.25 -2.40
CA LYS A 162 -12.18 -6.03 -3.39
C LYS A 162 -10.86 -5.74 -2.66
N PRO A 163 -9.72 -6.30 -3.08
CA PRO A 163 -8.42 -5.93 -2.53
C PRO A 163 -8.02 -4.53 -2.99
N TRP A 164 -7.41 -3.78 -2.08
CA TRP A 164 -6.79 -2.49 -2.33
C TRP A 164 -5.31 -2.50 -1.93
N ARG A 165 -4.61 -1.38 -2.13
CA ARG A 165 -3.21 -1.24 -1.75
C ARG A 165 -2.92 -1.64 -0.29
N ALA A 166 -3.81 -1.28 0.65
CA ALA A 166 -3.71 -1.70 2.05
C ALA A 166 -3.70 -3.24 2.23
N ASP A 167 -4.45 -3.98 1.41
CA ASP A 167 -4.44 -5.45 1.47
C ASP A 167 -3.12 -6.03 0.96
N ALA A 168 -2.47 -5.40 -0.01
CA ALA A 168 -1.15 -5.81 -0.46
C ALA A 168 -0.06 -5.46 0.55
N ALA A 169 -0.15 -4.32 1.21
CA ALA A 169 0.73 -4.00 2.34
C ALA A 169 0.59 -5.07 3.45
N LEU A 170 -0.65 -5.44 3.81
CA LEU A 170 -0.90 -6.49 4.80
C LEU A 170 -0.37 -7.86 4.35
N ALA A 171 -0.62 -8.24 3.10
CA ALA A 171 -0.11 -9.48 2.54
C ALA A 171 1.43 -9.52 2.55
N ALA A 172 2.07 -8.41 2.19
CA ALA A 172 3.51 -8.29 2.19
C ALA A 172 4.10 -8.41 3.59
N TRP A 173 3.51 -7.72 4.59
CA TRP A 173 3.93 -7.83 5.99
C TRP A 173 3.77 -9.25 6.53
N LEU A 174 2.63 -9.90 6.26
CA LEU A 174 2.41 -11.28 6.68
C LEU A 174 3.48 -12.22 6.10
N GLU A 175 3.78 -12.11 4.80
CA GLU A 175 4.71 -13.01 4.11
C GLU A 175 6.19 -12.74 4.46
N ALA A 176 6.58 -11.48 4.65
CA ALA A 176 7.96 -11.09 4.88
C ALA A 176 8.36 -11.13 6.37
N ASP A 177 7.44 -10.77 7.27
CA ASP A 177 7.76 -10.54 8.68
C ASP A 177 7.13 -11.60 9.60
N VAL A 178 5.87 -11.98 9.37
CA VAL A 178 5.11 -12.86 10.29
C VAL A 178 5.30 -14.34 10.01
N LEU A 179 5.11 -14.76 8.76
CA LEU A 179 5.05 -16.18 8.37
C LEU A 179 6.44 -16.82 8.20
N VAL A 180 7.50 -16.00 8.23
CA VAL A 180 8.90 -16.45 8.24
C VAL A 180 9.39 -16.76 9.65
N ASP A 181 8.82 -16.13 10.68
CA ASP A 181 9.15 -16.42 12.08
C ASP A 181 8.38 -17.67 12.53
N PRO A 182 9.05 -18.75 12.98
CA PRO A 182 8.38 -19.99 13.36
C PRO A 182 7.39 -19.85 14.51
N ALA A 183 7.66 -18.99 15.50
CA ALA A 183 6.81 -18.81 16.67
C ALA A 183 5.56 -18.01 16.32
N LEU A 184 5.71 -16.90 15.58
CA LEU A 184 4.57 -16.11 15.09
C LEU A 184 3.74 -16.92 14.10
N ARG A 185 4.37 -17.69 13.21
CA ARG A 185 3.67 -18.60 12.30
C ARG A 185 2.83 -19.62 13.06
N ALA A 186 3.41 -20.30 14.06
CA ALA A 186 2.68 -21.27 14.87
C ALA A 186 1.48 -20.63 15.60
N HIS A 187 1.65 -19.39 16.07
CA HIS A 187 0.57 -18.61 16.66
C HIS A 187 -0.55 -18.32 15.64
N VAL A 188 -0.20 -17.81 14.45
CA VAL A 188 -1.16 -17.53 13.37
C VAL A 188 -1.87 -18.81 12.92
N GLU A 189 -1.15 -19.94 12.80
CA GLU A 189 -1.72 -21.24 12.48
C GLU A 189 -2.77 -21.69 13.51
N ALA A 190 -2.51 -21.46 14.79
CA ALA A 190 -3.42 -21.85 15.86
C ALA A 190 -4.63 -20.91 16.01
N ARG A 191 -4.47 -19.60 15.80
CA ARG A 191 -5.46 -18.57 16.17
C ARG A 191 -6.12 -17.88 14.99
N ALA A 192 -5.43 -17.78 13.87
CA ALA A 192 -5.83 -17.01 12.72
C ALA A 192 -5.48 -17.72 11.38
N PRO A 193 -5.85 -19.01 11.20
CA PRO A 193 -5.37 -19.81 10.08
C PRO A 193 -5.74 -19.23 8.70
N GLY A 194 -6.81 -18.43 8.62
CA GLY A 194 -7.21 -17.74 7.39
C GLY A 194 -6.19 -16.71 6.88
N LEU A 195 -5.28 -16.24 7.73
CA LEU A 195 -4.23 -15.28 7.34
C LEU A 195 -3.07 -15.93 6.58
N ILE A 196 -2.81 -17.22 6.80
CA ILE A 196 -1.75 -17.96 6.08
C ILE A 196 -1.98 -17.91 4.57
N ALA A 197 -3.25 -18.02 4.15
CA ALA A 197 -3.62 -17.99 2.74
C ALA A 197 -3.95 -16.57 2.23
N PHE A 198 -3.82 -15.53 3.06
CA PHE A 198 -4.27 -14.19 2.70
C PHE A 198 -3.49 -13.61 1.52
N GLY A 199 -2.16 -13.70 1.52
CA GLY A 199 -1.35 -13.25 0.38
C GLY A 199 -1.75 -13.91 -0.93
N THR A 200 -1.98 -15.24 -0.89
CA THR A 200 -2.43 -16.00 -2.08
C THR A 200 -3.80 -15.52 -2.55
N ARG A 201 -4.72 -15.21 -1.63
CA ARG A 201 -6.04 -14.64 -1.98
C ARG A 201 -5.93 -13.27 -2.63
N VAL A 202 -5.09 -12.38 -2.08
CA VAL A 202 -4.84 -11.05 -2.67
C VAL A 202 -4.32 -11.21 -4.10
N ARG A 203 -3.28 -12.02 -4.30
CA ARG A 203 -2.70 -12.32 -5.62
C ARG A 203 -3.73 -12.86 -6.61
N ALA A 204 -4.52 -13.85 -6.19
CA ALA A 204 -5.53 -14.45 -7.04
C ALA A 204 -6.60 -13.44 -7.46
N ALA A 205 -7.03 -12.58 -6.53
CA ALA A 205 -8.02 -11.54 -6.80
C ALA A 205 -7.48 -10.45 -7.75
N VAL A 206 -6.24 -9.99 -7.57
CA VAL A 206 -5.65 -8.97 -8.44
C VAL A 206 -5.42 -9.49 -9.87
N ARG A 207 -4.98 -10.74 -10.03
CA ARG A 207 -4.80 -11.36 -11.36
C ARG A 207 -6.11 -11.79 -12.02
N GLY A 208 -7.08 -12.24 -11.23
CA GLY A 208 -8.41 -12.61 -11.72
C GLY A 208 -9.26 -11.41 -12.14
N GLY A 209 -9.09 -10.27 -11.48
CA GLY A 209 -9.81 -9.02 -11.80
C GLY A 209 -9.36 -8.32 -13.08
N GLY A 210 -8.15 -8.64 -13.59
CA GLY A 210 -7.58 -8.04 -14.80
C GLY A 210 -7.98 -8.71 -16.13
N ARG A 211 -8.75 -9.81 -16.10
CA ARG A 211 -9.32 -10.47 -17.30
C ARG A 211 -10.84 -10.56 -17.22
N GLY A 212 -11.51 -9.41 -17.22
CA GLY A 212 -12.95 -9.33 -17.43
C GLY A 212 -13.28 -9.32 -18.94
N ASP A 213 -14.02 -10.34 -19.38
CA ASP A 213 -14.88 -10.39 -20.58
C ASP A 213 -14.29 -10.19 -21.99
N ALA A 214 -13.70 -11.26 -22.53
CA ALA A 214 -13.73 -11.56 -23.97
C ALA A 214 -14.24 -12.98 -24.27
N GLY A 215 -15.01 -13.57 -23.35
CA GLY A 215 -15.43 -14.97 -23.40
C GLY A 215 -16.84 -15.20 -22.88
N GLY A 216 -17.76 -14.26 -23.10
CA GLY A 216 -19.19 -14.55 -22.96
C GLY A 216 -19.63 -15.39 -24.16
N GLU A 217 -19.94 -16.67 -23.92
CA GLU A 217 -20.71 -17.49 -24.84
C GLU A 217 -21.90 -16.67 -25.35
N LYS A 218 -22.00 -16.52 -26.68
CA LYS A 218 -23.17 -15.96 -27.35
C LYS A 218 -24.38 -16.83 -27.04
N ARG A 219 -25.09 -16.51 -25.95
CA ARG A 219 -26.52 -16.82 -25.89
C ARG A 219 -27.23 -15.75 -26.70
N GLU A 220 -27.69 -16.18 -27.86
CA GLU A 220 -28.50 -15.41 -28.80
C GLU A 220 -29.77 -14.91 -28.09
N VAL A 221 -29.77 -13.64 -27.70
CA VAL A 221 -30.96 -12.92 -27.23
C VAL A 221 -31.40 -12.00 -28.36
N ALA A 222 -32.65 -12.17 -28.76
CA ALA A 222 -33.29 -11.48 -29.87
C ALA A 222 -33.11 -9.95 -29.80
N ALA A 223 -32.93 -9.34 -30.98
CA ALA A 223 -32.59 -7.94 -31.18
C ALA A 223 -33.50 -6.94 -30.42
N PRO A 224 -32.94 -5.90 -29.78
CA PRO A 224 -33.74 -4.84 -29.17
C PRO A 224 -34.15 -3.79 -30.21
N ARG A 225 -35.34 -3.22 -30.02
CA ARG A 225 -35.90 -2.14 -30.85
C ARG A 225 -35.08 -0.85 -30.71
N PRO A 226 -34.93 -0.04 -31.77
CA PRO A 226 -34.21 1.22 -31.71
C PRO A 226 -35.04 2.27 -30.96
N GLY A 227 -34.49 2.85 -29.88
CA GLY A 227 -35.13 3.98 -29.17
C GLY A 227 -34.80 4.20 -27.70
N ALA A 228 -33.99 3.37 -27.03
CA ALA A 228 -33.66 3.60 -25.61
C ALA A 228 -32.31 4.31 -25.45
N GLN A 229 -32.37 5.52 -24.89
CA GLN A 229 -31.21 6.31 -24.49
C GLN A 229 -30.30 5.51 -23.55
N SER A 230 -28.99 5.60 -23.80
CA SER A 230 -27.92 5.02 -22.99
C SER A 230 -27.96 5.58 -21.58
N VAL A 231 -28.67 4.92 -20.67
CA VAL A 231 -28.46 5.10 -19.24
C VAL A 231 -27.14 4.43 -18.90
N ARG A 232 -26.09 5.25 -18.71
CA ARG A 232 -24.86 4.80 -18.06
C ARG A 232 -25.27 4.20 -16.71
N SER A 233 -25.07 2.89 -16.57
CA SER A 233 -25.24 2.18 -15.30
C SER A 233 -24.23 2.73 -14.29
N ALA A 234 -24.61 3.77 -13.57
CA ALA A 234 -23.93 4.15 -12.33
C ALA A 234 -24.13 3.00 -11.33
N ALA A 235 -23.02 2.41 -10.87
CA ALA A 235 -23.03 1.54 -9.72
C ALA A 235 -23.66 2.30 -8.51
N PRO A 236 -24.45 1.62 -7.66
CA PRO A 236 -25.28 2.30 -6.67
C PRO A 236 -24.44 2.97 -5.57
N ALA A 237 -24.95 4.10 -5.09
CA ALA A 237 -24.33 5.08 -4.20
C ALA A 237 -24.13 4.65 -2.72
N ASP A 238 -23.78 3.37 -2.48
CA ASP A 238 -23.41 2.82 -1.15
C ASP A 238 -21.88 2.73 -0.94
N ASP A 239 -21.09 3.33 -1.84
CA ASP A 239 -19.71 2.92 -2.05
C ASP A 239 -18.66 3.57 -1.12
N ASP A 240 -19.03 4.58 -0.32
CA ASP A 240 -18.07 5.25 0.58
C ASP A 240 -18.10 4.76 2.04
N ALA A 241 -18.96 3.79 2.37
CA ALA A 241 -19.01 3.20 3.71
C ALA A 241 -17.92 2.13 3.90
N ILE A 242 -17.24 2.10 5.04
CA ILE A 242 -16.32 0.99 5.37
C ILE A 242 -17.08 -0.18 6.03
N PRO A 243 -16.56 -1.42 5.98
CA PRO A 243 -17.18 -2.53 6.70
C PRO A 243 -17.22 -2.28 8.20
N LEU A 244 -18.36 -2.54 8.85
CA LEU A 244 -18.52 -2.32 10.30
C LEU A 244 -17.50 -3.13 11.13
N SER A 245 -17.13 -4.33 10.67
CA SER A 245 -16.10 -5.15 11.32
C SER A 245 -14.70 -4.54 11.27
N LEU A 246 -14.46 -3.51 10.45
CA LEU A 246 -13.18 -2.80 10.40
C LEU A 246 -13.03 -1.80 11.55
N LEU A 247 -14.12 -1.39 12.20
CA LEU A 247 -14.07 -0.40 13.27
C LEU A 247 -13.16 -0.81 14.44
N ALA A 248 -13.12 -2.10 14.78
CA ALA A 248 -12.24 -2.59 15.83
C ALA A 248 -10.75 -2.42 15.47
N VAL A 249 -10.38 -2.72 14.22
CA VAL A 249 -9.00 -2.55 13.71
C VAL A 249 -8.63 -1.07 13.67
N LEU A 250 -9.53 -0.21 13.20
CA LEU A 250 -9.28 1.24 13.18
C LEU A 250 -9.24 1.86 14.57
N GLY A 251 -9.99 1.31 15.52
CA GLY A 251 -9.94 1.73 16.93
C GLY A 251 -8.58 1.44 17.56
N GLU A 252 -8.03 0.25 17.33
CA GLU A 252 -6.66 -0.09 17.76
C GLU A 252 -5.63 0.84 17.11
N LEU A 253 -5.67 0.98 15.77
CA LEU A 253 -4.83 1.90 14.99
C LEU A 253 -4.85 3.33 15.54
N ALA A 254 -6.04 3.80 15.90
CA ALA A 254 -6.21 5.15 16.42
C ALA A 254 -5.64 5.30 17.84
N HIS A 255 -5.82 4.28 18.68
CA HIS A 255 -5.31 4.28 20.04
C HIS A 255 -3.78 4.21 20.10
N ASP A 256 -3.16 3.42 19.22
CA ASP A 256 -1.72 3.22 19.21
C ASP A 256 -0.98 4.23 18.31
N TYR A 257 -1.06 4.04 17.00
CA TYR A 257 -0.25 4.71 16.00
C TYR A 257 -0.60 6.19 15.93
N HIS A 258 -1.88 6.54 15.94
CA HIS A 258 -2.26 7.95 15.92
C HIS A 258 -1.93 8.65 17.23
N GLY A 259 -2.00 7.95 18.37
CA GLY A 259 -1.48 8.44 19.64
C GLY A 259 0.02 8.79 19.53
N TYR A 260 0.81 7.89 18.94
CA TYR A 260 2.21 8.16 18.62
C TYR A 260 2.39 9.33 17.64
N LEU A 261 1.60 9.41 16.56
CA LEU A 261 1.75 10.46 15.55
C LEU A 261 1.57 11.87 16.13
N GLU A 262 0.67 12.06 17.09
CA GLU A 262 0.53 13.33 17.80
C GLU A 262 1.78 13.69 18.59
N ALA A 263 2.31 12.73 19.35
CA ALA A 263 3.47 12.93 20.20
C ALA A 263 4.76 13.08 19.36
N ASN A 264 4.90 12.33 18.28
CA ASN A 264 5.96 12.45 17.28
C ASN A 264 5.97 13.85 16.64
N ARG A 265 4.81 14.34 16.23
CA ARG A 265 4.69 15.70 15.67
C ARG A 265 5.10 16.75 16.70
N ALA A 266 4.72 16.59 17.96
CA ALA A 266 5.09 17.52 19.03
C ALA A 266 6.60 17.53 19.26
N ALA A 267 7.22 16.35 19.42
CA ALA A 267 8.65 16.19 19.58
C ALA A 267 9.43 16.84 18.42
N LEU A 268 9.06 16.54 17.16
CA LEU A 268 9.72 17.12 15.99
C LEU A 268 9.57 18.65 15.91
N ALA A 269 8.44 19.20 16.37
CA ALA A 269 8.24 20.65 16.39
C ALA A 269 9.12 21.36 17.44
N GLU A 270 9.54 20.63 18.48
CA GLU A 270 10.43 21.09 19.54
C GLU A 270 11.91 20.76 19.26
N GLY A 271 12.19 20.02 18.18
CA GLY A 271 13.53 19.56 17.84
C GLY A 271 14.00 18.35 18.67
N GLU A 272 13.07 17.67 19.34
CA GLU A 272 13.33 16.48 20.14
C GLU A 272 13.49 15.24 19.24
N GLU A 273 14.47 14.40 19.57
CA GLU A 273 14.75 13.15 18.84
C GLU A 273 13.94 11.96 19.38
N ARG A 274 13.21 12.15 20.48
CA ARG A 274 12.50 11.10 21.21
C ARG A 274 11.13 11.54 21.63
N VAL A 275 10.25 10.56 21.75
CA VAL A 275 8.86 10.70 22.15
C VAL A 275 8.65 9.86 23.41
N GLU A 276 8.24 10.51 24.49
CA GLU A 276 7.78 9.82 25.70
C GLU A 276 6.26 9.73 25.68
N LEU A 277 5.72 8.52 25.80
CA LEU A 277 4.28 8.29 25.76
C LEU A 277 3.89 7.02 26.52
N ASP A 278 2.61 6.90 26.87
CA ASP A 278 2.01 5.67 27.41
C ASP A 278 0.81 5.30 26.55
N LEU A 279 0.93 4.20 25.80
CA LEU A 279 -0.13 3.65 24.94
C LEU A 279 -0.95 2.56 25.65
N GLY A 280 -1.03 2.62 26.98
CA GLY A 280 -1.75 1.67 27.83
C GLY A 280 -0.90 0.49 28.31
N PHE A 281 0.42 0.58 28.23
CA PHE A 281 1.36 -0.45 28.69
C PHE A 281 2.43 0.06 29.65
N GLY A 282 2.22 1.28 30.14
CA GLY A 282 3.23 1.99 30.89
C GLY A 282 4.08 2.87 29.97
N PRO A 283 4.93 3.69 30.60
CA PRO A 283 5.73 4.68 29.90
C PRO A 283 6.76 4.01 28.98
N MET A 284 6.84 4.51 27.75
CA MET A 284 7.82 4.08 26.77
C MET A 284 8.46 5.27 26.06
N VAL A 285 9.66 5.03 25.55
CA VAL A 285 10.43 6.02 24.80
C VAL A 285 10.66 5.49 23.39
N LEU A 286 10.14 6.20 22.41
CA LEU A 286 10.31 5.87 20.99
C LEU A 286 11.11 6.97 20.29
N PRO A 287 11.82 6.66 19.19
CA PRO A 287 12.40 7.71 18.36
C PRO A 287 11.33 8.61 17.76
N ALA A 288 11.67 9.88 17.57
CA ALA A 288 10.90 10.77 16.72
C ALA A 288 11.27 10.49 15.26
N TRP A 289 10.31 10.04 14.44
CA TRP A 289 10.53 9.69 13.05
C TRP A 289 9.95 10.76 12.10
N PRO A 290 10.80 11.50 11.36
CA PRO A 290 10.35 12.48 10.37
C PRO A 290 9.48 11.87 9.26
N GLU A 291 9.72 10.62 8.88
CA GLU A 291 8.94 9.91 7.86
C GLU A 291 7.47 9.73 8.27
N HIS A 292 7.22 9.39 9.54
CA HIS A 292 5.87 9.24 10.08
C HIS A 292 5.12 10.58 10.05
N GLU A 293 5.80 11.68 10.37
CA GLU A 293 5.24 13.03 10.27
C GLU A 293 4.96 13.43 8.82
N ALA A 294 5.86 13.11 7.88
CA ALA A 294 5.67 13.40 6.46
C ALA A 294 4.42 12.68 5.89
N ARG A 295 4.23 11.41 6.23
CA ARG A 295 3.07 10.59 5.82
C ARG A 295 1.77 11.10 6.44
N ARG A 296 1.77 11.37 7.75
CA ARG A 296 0.63 12.03 8.46
C ARG A 296 0.25 13.35 7.82
N ALA A 297 1.22 14.25 7.60
CA ALA A 297 0.98 15.56 7.01
C ALA A 297 0.45 15.46 5.58
N ALA A 298 0.88 14.46 4.80
CA ALA A 298 0.35 14.22 3.46
C ALA A 298 -1.13 13.79 3.49
N ILE A 299 -1.57 13.00 4.47
CA ILE A 299 -3.00 12.68 4.67
C ILE A 299 -3.76 13.93 5.13
N GLY A 300 -3.21 14.69 6.07
CA GLY A 300 -3.80 15.96 6.54
C GLY A 300 -4.04 16.96 5.41
N ARG A 301 -3.06 17.14 4.50
CA ARG A 301 -3.19 18.00 3.31
C ARG A 301 -4.27 17.51 2.35
N GLU A 302 -4.36 16.20 2.11
CA GLU A 302 -5.42 15.62 1.29
C GLU A 302 -6.79 15.95 1.88
N ILE A 303 -6.99 15.72 3.18
CA ILE A 303 -8.25 16.03 3.88
C ILE A 303 -8.57 17.53 3.83
N ALA A 304 -7.56 18.39 4.02
CA ALA A 304 -7.74 19.84 3.98
C ALA A 304 -8.22 20.33 2.61
N GLY A 305 -7.74 19.70 1.53
CA GLY A 305 -8.13 19.98 0.15
C GLY A 305 -9.51 19.48 -0.25
N LEU A 306 -10.19 18.66 0.57
CA LEU A 306 -11.53 18.14 0.26
C LEU A 306 -12.61 19.23 0.37
N PRO A 307 -13.70 19.13 -0.43
CA PRO A 307 -14.89 19.95 -0.24
C PRO A 307 -15.43 19.85 1.19
N ALA A 308 -16.00 20.94 1.72
CA ALA A 308 -16.42 21.02 3.12
C ALA A 308 -17.40 19.90 3.53
N ALA A 309 -18.32 19.49 2.64
CA ALA A 309 -19.24 18.39 2.91
C ALA A 309 -18.50 17.05 3.04
N THR A 310 -17.57 16.77 2.13
CA THR A 310 -16.74 15.56 2.13
C THR A 310 -15.83 15.50 3.35
N ARG A 311 -15.18 16.62 3.70
CA ARG A 311 -14.34 16.71 4.90
C ARG A 311 -15.14 16.43 6.17
N ARG A 312 -16.41 16.87 6.25
CA ARG A 312 -17.29 16.52 7.36
C ARG A 312 -17.58 15.02 7.43
N ALA A 313 -17.79 14.35 6.29
CA ALA A 313 -18.02 12.90 6.27
C ALA A 313 -16.78 12.12 6.77
N VAL A 314 -15.58 12.50 6.31
CA VAL A 314 -14.32 11.92 6.80
C VAL A 314 -14.17 12.16 8.31
N ARG A 315 -14.44 13.38 8.78
CA ARG A 315 -14.39 13.70 10.21
C ARG A 315 -15.37 12.84 11.02
N GLN A 316 -16.63 12.71 10.57
CA GLN A 316 -17.64 11.88 11.25
C GLN A 316 -17.22 10.41 11.36
N MET A 317 -16.45 9.91 10.39
CA MET A 317 -15.90 8.56 10.42
C MET A 317 -14.75 8.42 11.43
N LEU A 318 -13.81 9.36 11.42
CA LEU A 318 -12.53 9.22 12.13
C LEU A 318 -12.53 9.79 13.55
N GLU A 319 -13.37 10.78 13.84
CA GLU A 319 -13.40 11.46 15.14
C GLU A 319 -13.87 10.54 16.28
N PRO A 320 -14.94 9.71 16.13
CA PRO A 320 -15.33 8.76 17.17
C PRO A 320 -14.28 7.69 17.47
N LEU A 321 -13.39 7.42 16.51
CA LEU A 321 -12.29 6.46 16.66
C LEU A 321 -11.06 7.08 17.31
N GLY A 322 -10.96 8.41 17.39
CA GLY A 322 -9.76 9.12 17.85
C GLY A 322 -8.71 9.38 16.76
N ALA A 323 -8.93 8.91 15.53
CA ALA A 323 -7.96 9.05 14.44
C ALA A 323 -7.89 10.47 13.84
N TRP A 324 -8.95 11.27 14.00
CA TRP A 324 -9.05 12.60 13.38
C TRP A 324 -8.01 13.61 13.88
N ARG A 325 -7.75 13.61 15.19
CA ARG A 325 -6.98 14.68 15.85
C ARG A 325 -5.56 14.76 15.32
N ALA A 326 -4.84 13.63 15.26
CA ALA A 326 -3.51 13.54 14.67
C ALA A 326 -3.45 14.12 13.25
N LEU A 327 -4.45 13.87 12.41
CA LEU A 327 -4.47 14.30 11.01
C LEU A 327 -4.81 15.79 10.84
N ALA A 328 -5.50 16.39 11.81
CA ALA A 328 -5.90 17.79 11.79
C ALA A 328 -4.80 18.74 12.30
N LEU A 329 -3.71 18.21 12.88
CA LEU A 329 -2.59 19.01 13.36
C LEU A 329 -1.78 19.61 12.20
N PRO A 330 -1.29 20.86 12.33
CA PRO A 330 -0.35 21.42 11.36
C PRO A 330 0.95 20.61 11.33
N GLN A 331 1.69 20.71 10.24
CA GLN A 331 2.99 20.06 10.10
C GLN A 331 3.96 20.53 11.21
N ALA A 332 4.86 19.66 11.65
CA ALA A 332 5.99 20.04 12.49
C ALA A 332 6.96 20.91 11.68
N GLY A 333 7.18 22.16 12.13
CA GLY A 333 7.88 23.20 11.36
C GLY A 333 7.00 23.82 10.27
N GLY A 334 6.92 25.15 10.22
CA GLY A 334 6.27 25.86 9.11
C GLY A 334 6.97 25.52 7.80
N GLU A 335 6.19 25.16 6.77
CA GLU A 335 6.63 24.77 5.43
C GLU A 335 8.04 24.17 5.39
N LEU A 336 8.17 22.88 5.70
CA LEU A 336 9.25 22.11 5.08
C LEU A 336 9.05 22.24 3.58
N GLU A 337 9.81 23.14 2.95
CA GLU A 337 9.93 23.21 1.50
C GLU A 337 10.19 21.80 0.99
N LEU A 338 9.19 21.22 0.33
CA LEU A 338 9.41 20.13 -0.61
C LEU A 338 10.20 20.74 -1.77
N GLY A 339 11.51 20.84 -1.58
CA GLY A 339 12.40 21.60 -2.43
C GLY A 339 13.81 21.04 -2.46
N ASP A 340 13.99 19.84 -3.03
CA ASP A 340 14.97 19.73 -4.11
C ASP A 340 14.62 18.59 -5.09
N PRO A 341 14.14 18.90 -6.31
CA PRO A 341 14.03 17.92 -7.40
C PRO A 341 15.39 17.41 -7.91
N ARG A 342 16.52 17.83 -7.32
CA ARG A 342 17.86 17.22 -7.54
C ARG A 342 18.18 16.05 -6.60
N SER A 343 17.20 15.62 -5.80
CA SER A 343 17.25 14.36 -5.06
C SER A 343 16.82 13.15 -5.91
N LEU A 344 16.77 13.29 -7.24
CA LEU A 344 16.61 12.22 -8.23
C LEU A 344 18.00 11.81 -8.77
#